data_AF-A0A930AV95-F1
#
_entry.id   AF-A0A930AV95-F1
#
_cell.length_a   1.000
_cell.length_b   1.000
_cell.length_c   1.000
_cell.angle_alpha   90.00
_cell.angle_beta   90.00
_cell.angle_gamma   90.00
#
_symmetry.space_group_name_H-M   'P 1'
#
loop_
_entity.id
_entity.type
_entity.pdbx_description
1 polymer ?
#
loop_
_entity_poly.entity_id
_entity_poly.type
_entity_poly.pdbx_seq_one_letter_code
_entity_poly.pdbx_strand_id
1 'polypeptide(L)'
;YVFGPKRIIRALNDLTSHTTSNPAAVVQYAAIRAFDEDVEAAKKEMRDEFQRRIDVFHGLLNDIQGIKCEKPKGAFYLFANVKVAMHIVGVASSEEFALKLLEEAGVATVSGENFGCNGFLRLSCANSEEELREAANRIKEFIESYK
;
A
#
# COMPACT_ATOMS: atom_id res chain seq x y z
N TYR A 1 -4.20 -13.18 -14.19
CA TYR A 1 -4.12 -13.74 -15.56
C TYR A 1 -2.77 -13.36 -16.16
N VAL A 2 -2.31 -14.07 -17.18
CA VAL A 2 -1.08 -13.73 -17.91
C VAL A 2 -1.43 -13.60 -19.39
N PHE A 3 -0.98 -12.52 -20.01
CA PHE A 3 -1.11 -12.31 -21.46
C PHE A 3 0.29 -12.20 -22.06
N GLY A 4 0.58 -12.95 -23.11
CA GLY A 4 1.91 -13.00 -23.71
C GLY A 4 2.04 -14.02 -24.84
N PRO A 5 3.27 -14.26 -25.35
CA PRO A 5 3.51 -15.14 -26.48
C PRO A 5 3.01 -16.57 -26.21
N LYS A 6 2.31 -17.16 -27.19
CA LYS A 6 1.71 -18.50 -27.08
C LYS A 6 2.68 -19.58 -26.57
N ARG A 7 3.95 -19.53 -27.02
CA ARG A 7 5.00 -20.46 -26.57
C ARG A 7 5.24 -20.37 -25.06
N ILE A 8 5.28 -19.16 -24.52
CA ILE A 8 5.51 -18.90 -23.10
C ILE A 8 4.28 -19.32 -22.29
N ILE A 9 3.08 -18.96 -22.74
CA ILE A 9 1.82 -19.33 -22.05
C ILE A 9 1.66 -20.86 -21.96
N ARG A 10 2.03 -21.60 -23.00
CA ARG A 10 1.99 -23.07 -22.96
C ARG A 10 2.90 -23.64 -21.88
N ALA A 11 4.16 -23.20 -21.83
CA ALA A 11 5.10 -23.64 -20.80
C ALA A 11 4.63 -23.26 -19.38
N LEU A 12 4.02 -22.08 -19.23
CA LEU A 12 3.42 -21.64 -17.96
C LEU A 12 2.25 -22.55 -17.54
N ASN A 13 1.39 -22.94 -18.48
CA ASN A 13 0.27 -23.86 -18.22
C ASN A 13 0.75 -25.24 -17.80
N ASP A 14 1.80 -25.76 -18.43
CA ASP A 14 2.41 -27.05 -18.05
C ASP A 14 2.95 -26.98 -16.61
N LEU A 15 3.65 -25.90 -16.25
CA LEU A 15 4.17 -25.70 -14.89
C LEU A 15 3.04 -25.56 -13.86
N THR A 16 2.09 -24.66 -14.11
CA THR A 16 1.01 -24.34 -13.15
C THR A 16 0.11 -25.55 -12.86
N SER A 17 -0.10 -26.42 -13.85
CA SER A 17 -0.86 -27.68 -13.69
C SER A 17 -0.23 -28.63 -12.66
N HIS A 18 1.09 -28.55 -12.44
CA HIS A 18 1.81 -29.38 -11.47
C HIS A 18 2.15 -28.65 -10.16
N THR A 19 1.92 -27.35 -10.04
CA THR A 19 2.21 -26.58 -8.80
C THR A 19 0.96 -26.19 -8.04
N THR A 20 -0.03 -25.60 -8.72
CA THR A 20 -1.19 -24.95 -8.09
C THR A 20 -2.52 -25.32 -8.75
N SER A 21 -2.48 -26.06 -9.87
CA SER A 21 -3.65 -26.35 -10.70
C SER A 21 -4.36 -25.08 -11.17
N ASN A 22 -5.69 -25.13 -11.32
CA ASN A 22 -6.52 -24.04 -11.82
C ASN A 22 -7.17 -23.22 -10.69
N PRO A 23 -7.46 -21.92 -10.88
CA PRO A 23 -8.30 -21.15 -9.98
C PRO A 23 -9.66 -21.83 -9.76
N ALA A 24 -10.24 -21.67 -8.56
CA ALA A 24 -11.54 -22.26 -8.24
C ALA A 24 -12.62 -21.83 -9.25
N ALA A 25 -13.43 -22.80 -9.71
CA ALA A 25 -14.42 -22.57 -10.77
C ALA A 25 -15.36 -21.39 -10.46
N VAL A 26 -15.85 -21.28 -9.22
CA VAL A 26 -16.72 -20.19 -8.78
C VAL A 26 -16.06 -18.81 -8.92
N VAL A 27 -14.75 -18.71 -8.68
CA VAL A 27 -13.97 -17.46 -8.84
C VAL A 27 -13.84 -17.09 -10.31
N GLN A 28 -13.75 -18.08 -11.21
CA GLN A 28 -13.70 -17.82 -12.65
C GLN A 28 -15.03 -17.23 -13.15
N TYR A 29 -16.18 -17.73 -12.70
CA TYR A 29 -17.48 -17.13 -13.04
C TYR A 29 -17.64 -15.71 -12.49
N ALA A 30 -17.18 -15.46 -11.26
CA ALA A 30 -17.16 -14.11 -10.68
C ALA A 30 -16.25 -13.17 -11.48
N ALA A 31 -15.09 -13.67 -11.94
CA ALA A 31 -14.16 -12.89 -12.75
C ALA A 31 -14.78 -12.48 -14.09
N ILE A 32 -15.50 -13.39 -14.77
CA ILE A 32 -16.22 -13.07 -16.02
C ILE A 32 -17.15 -11.87 -15.78
N ARG A 33 -17.98 -11.94 -14.73
CA ARG A 33 -18.90 -10.85 -14.38
C ARG A 33 -18.18 -9.54 -14.05
N ALA A 34 -16.99 -9.60 -13.44
CA ALA A 34 -16.19 -8.41 -13.12
C ALA A 34 -15.57 -7.73 -14.36
N PHE A 35 -15.53 -8.41 -15.50
CA PHE A 35 -15.07 -7.85 -16.78
C PHE A 35 -16.20 -7.21 -17.61
N ASP A 36 -17.47 -7.39 -17.25
CA ASP A 36 -18.59 -6.74 -17.94
C ASP A 36 -18.56 -5.22 -17.79
N GLU A 37 -19.09 -4.50 -18.79
CA GLU A 37 -19.09 -3.03 -18.82
C GLU A 37 -19.99 -2.39 -17.76
N ASP A 38 -21.01 -3.12 -17.29
CA ASP A 38 -21.96 -2.65 -16.29
C ASP A 38 -21.35 -2.47 -14.88
N VAL A 39 -20.11 -2.95 -14.64
CA VAL A 39 -19.36 -2.63 -13.40
C VAL A 39 -18.50 -1.37 -13.50
N GLU A 40 -18.43 -0.71 -14.66
CA GLU A 40 -17.56 0.47 -14.85
C GLU A 40 -17.95 1.66 -13.96
N ALA A 41 -19.25 1.84 -13.70
CA ALA A 41 -19.72 2.86 -12.77
C ALA A 41 -19.17 2.63 -11.35
N ALA A 42 -19.26 1.39 -10.85
CA ALA A 42 -18.72 1.01 -9.54
C ALA A 42 -17.18 1.12 -9.48
N LYS A 43 -16.48 0.73 -10.56
CA LYS A 43 -15.02 0.92 -10.66
C LYS A 43 -14.65 2.40 -10.61
N LYS A 44 -15.40 3.27 -11.29
CA LYS A 44 -15.18 4.72 -11.27
C LYS A 44 -15.40 5.30 -9.88
N GLU A 45 -16.50 4.93 -9.22
CA GLU A 45 -16.77 5.35 -7.84
C GLU A 45 -15.63 4.97 -6.90
N MET A 46 -15.14 3.73 -7.00
CA MET A 46 -14.04 3.25 -6.17
C MET A 46 -12.71 3.96 -6.48
N ARG A 47 -12.44 4.32 -7.74
CA ARG A 47 -11.27 5.16 -8.10
C ARG A 47 -11.38 6.56 -7.51
N ASP A 48 -12.55 7.20 -7.62
CA ASP A 48 -12.79 8.54 -7.11
C ASP A 48 -12.64 8.56 -5.57
N GLU A 49 -13.09 7.49 -4.89
CA GLU A 49 -12.93 7.30 -3.45
C GLU A 49 -11.47 7.07 -3.03
N PHE A 50 -10.73 6.21 -3.72
CA PHE A 50 -9.30 6.03 -3.44
C PHE A 50 -8.50 7.31 -3.69
N GLN A 51 -8.85 8.08 -4.72
CA GLN A 51 -8.19 9.36 -4.97
C GLN A 51 -8.40 10.33 -3.80
N ARG A 52 -9.62 10.44 -3.26
CA ARG A 52 -9.90 11.25 -2.06
C ARG A 52 -9.06 10.81 -0.86
N ARG A 53 -9.01 9.51 -0.58
CA ARG A 53 -8.24 8.94 0.53
C ARG A 53 -6.74 9.19 0.39
N ILE A 54 -6.21 9.01 -0.82
CA ILE A 54 -4.81 9.33 -1.13
C ILE A 54 -4.53 10.80 -0.88
N ASP A 55 -5.41 11.69 -1.33
CA ASP A 55 -5.23 13.14 -1.22
C ASP A 55 -5.21 13.59 0.25
N VAL A 56 -6.15 13.08 1.04
CA VAL A 56 -6.23 13.35 2.49
C VAL A 56 -4.98 12.82 3.19
N PHE A 57 -4.65 11.54 3.01
CA PHE A 57 -3.56 10.93 3.76
C PHE A 57 -2.19 11.49 3.33
N HIS A 58 -2.00 11.77 2.04
CA HIS A 58 -0.81 12.43 1.52
C HIS A 58 -0.61 13.83 2.12
N GLY A 59 -1.68 14.63 2.23
CA GLY A 59 -1.61 15.94 2.88
C GLY A 59 -1.18 15.81 4.33
N LEU A 60 -1.89 14.97 5.09
CA LEU A 60 -1.61 14.75 6.51
C LEU A 60 -0.20 14.25 6.76
N LEU A 61 0.31 13.29 5.97
CA LEU A 61 1.68 12.78 6.12
C LEU A 61 2.75 13.84 5.85
N ASN A 62 2.53 14.74 4.88
CA ASN A 62 3.49 15.81 4.59
C ASN A 62 3.44 16.95 5.62
N ASP A 63 2.39 17.04 6.43
CA ASP A 63 2.33 17.96 7.58
C ASP A 63 3.11 17.43 8.80
N ILE A 64 3.50 16.14 8.80
CA ILE A 64 4.26 15.52 9.88
C ILE A 64 5.75 15.83 9.71
N GLN A 65 6.36 16.38 10.77
CA GLN A 65 7.77 16.69 10.76
C GLN A 65 8.62 15.44 10.49
N GLY A 66 9.52 15.54 9.53
CA GLY A 66 10.48 14.48 9.20
C GLY A 66 9.93 13.40 8.26
N ILE A 67 8.70 13.55 7.79
CA ILE A 67 8.11 12.75 6.72
C ILE A 67 8.03 13.60 5.46
N LYS A 68 8.40 13.01 4.31
CA LYS A 68 8.14 13.58 3.00
C LYS A 68 7.57 12.51 2.09
N CYS A 69 6.42 12.76 1.47
CA CYS A 69 5.80 11.81 0.55
C CYS A 69 5.44 12.52 -0.75
N GLU A 70 5.85 11.92 -1.88
CA GLU A 70 5.44 12.39 -3.21
C GLU A 70 4.08 11.81 -3.58
N LYS A 71 3.21 12.61 -4.20
CA LYS A 71 1.87 12.15 -4.58
C LYS A 71 1.96 11.09 -5.70
N PRO A 72 1.37 9.90 -5.52
CA PRO A 72 1.41 8.86 -6.52
C PRO A 72 0.49 9.21 -7.71
N LYS A 73 0.85 8.72 -8.90
CA LYS A 73 0.03 8.86 -10.13
C LYS A 73 -0.99 7.73 -10.30
N GLY A 74 -0.99 6.75 -9.40
CA GLY A 74 -1.84 5.57 -9.46
C GLY A 74 -1.53 4.60 -8.31
N ALA A 75 -2.22 3.46 -8.28
CA ALA A 75 -2.31 2.57 -7.13
C ALA A 75 -2.90 3.27 -5.88
N PHE A 76 -3.00 2.53 -4.78
CA PHE A 76 -3.55 3.00 -3.50
C PHE A 76 -2.48 2.98 -2.39
N TYR A 77 -1.21 3.18 -2.74
CA TYR A 77 -0.09 3.21 -1.79
C TYR A 77 0.60 4.57 -1.79
N LEU A 78 0.95 5.04 -0.59
CA LEU A 78 1.88 6.14 -0.39
C LEU A 78 3.24 5.58 -0.01
N PHE A 79 4.30 6.10 -0.65
CA PHE A 79 5.67 5.71 -0.37
C PHE A 79 6.40 6.89 0.25
N ALA A 80 6.42 6.92 1.58
CA ALA A 80 6.87 8.08 2.34
C ALA A 80 8.34 7.92 2.76
N ASN A 81 9.15 8.93 2.51
CA ASN A 81 10.50 9.04 3.05
C ASN A 81 10.41 9.45 4.51
N VAL A 82 10.99 8.63 5.39
CA VAL A 82 10.97 8.80 6.85
C VAL A 82 12.36 8.95 7.43
N LYS A 83 13.40 9.19 6.62
CA LYS A 83 14.80 9.25 7.09
C LYS A 83 14.99 10.26 8.22
N VAL A 84 14.35 11.43 8.12
CA VAL A 84 14.44 12.46 9.17
C VAL A 84 13.67 12.01 10.42
N ALA A 85 12.48 11.43 10.27
CA ALA A 85 11.72 10.86 11.40
C ALA A 85 12.50 9.72 12.10
N MET A 86 13.20 8.88 11.35
CA MET A 86 14.08 7.83 11.90
C MET A 86 15.18 8.42 12.78
N HIS A 87 15.79 9.52 12.36
CA HIS A 87 16.79 10.22 13.17
C HIS A 87 16.20 10.81 14.45
N ILE A 88 14.97 11.32 14.42
CA ILE A 88 14.26 11.83 15.60
C ILE A 88 13.99 10.69 16.60
N VAL A 89 13.46 9.56 16.10
CA VAL A 89 13.11 8.40 16.93
C VAL A 89 14.36 7.60 17.38
N GLY A 90 15.52 7.86 16.77
CA GLY A 90 16.79 7.22 17.12
C GLY A 90 16.92 5.78 16.62
N VAL A 91 16.40 5.48 15.43
CA VAL A 91 16.47 4.14 14.79
C VAL A 91 17.36 4.14 13.55
N ALA A 92 17.96 2.99 13.26
CA ALA A 92 18.94 2.84 12.18
C ALA A 92 18.32 2.40 10.84
N SER A 93 17.15 1.77 10.87
CA SER A 93 16.49 1.21 9.69
C SER A 93 14.99 1.57 9.61
N SER A 94 14.44 1.51 8.40
CA SER A 94 12.99 1.65 8.19
C SER A 94 12.21 0.45 8.74
N GLU A 95 12.87 -0.70 8.92
CA GLU A 95 12.29 -1.87 9.59
C GLU A 95 12.13 -1.63 11.10
N GLU A 96 13.18 -1.16 11.78
CA GLU A 96 13.10 -0.76 13.20
C GLU A 96 12.05 0.33 13.42
N PHE A 97 11.99 1.32 12.52
CA PHE A 97 10.98 2.37 12.58
C PHE A 97 9.56 1.81 12.46
N ALA A 98 9.32 0.94 11.47
CA ALA A 98 8.00 0.34 11.25
C ALA A 98 7.57 -0.54 12.44
N LEU A 99 8.51 -1.27 13.04
CA LEU A 99 8.24 -2.10 14.22
C LEU A 99 7.90 -1.25 15.45
N LYS A 100 8.71 -0.22 15.76
CA LYS A 100 8.42 0.70 16.86
C LYS A 100 7.09 1.41 16.69
N LEU A 101 6.80 1.89 15.49
CA LEU A 101 5.53 2.55 15.18
C LEU A 101 4.33 1.61 15.43
N LEU A 102 4.49 0.31 15.12
CA LEU A 102 3.47 -0.69 15.43
C LEU A 102 3.35 -0.93 16.94
N GLU A 103 4.46 -1.11 17.65
CA GLU A 103 4.47 -1.46 19.08
C GLU A 103 3.98 -0.31 19.97
N GLU A 104 4.38 0.93 19.66
CA GLU A 104 4.12 2.09 20.51
C GLU A 104 2.88 2.88 20.09
N ALA A 105 2.59 2.95 18.78
CA ALA A 105 1.46 3.72 18.26
C ALA A 105 0.35 2.84 17.65
N GLY A 106 0.56 1.52 17.54
CA GLY A 106 -0.43 0.61 16.96
C GLY A 106 -0.66 0.82 15.46
N VAL A 107 0.29 1.42 14.73
CA VAL A 107 0.16 1.68 13.29
C VAL A 107 1.07 0.73 12.49
N ALA A 108 0.45 -0.25 11.84
CA ALA A 108 1.16 -1.19 10.98
C ALA A 108 1.52 -0.57 9.62
N THR A 109 2.81 -0.60 9.26
CA THR A 109 3.32 -0.17 7.95
C THR A 109 4.30 -1.20 7.39
N VAL A 110 4.71 -1.06 6.12
CA VAL A 110 5.71 -1.94 5.51
C VAL A 110 6.99 -1.15 5.25
N SER A 111 8.12 -1.66 5.75
CA SER A 111 9.44 -1.10 5.48
C SER A 111 9.75 -1.07 3.98
N GLY A 112 10.30 0.05 3.54
CA GLY A 112 10.81 0.29 2.20
C GLY A 112 11.98 -0.61 1.81
N GLU A 113 12.70 -1.16 2.79
CA GLU A 113 13.81 -2.10 2.59
C GLU A 113 13.38 -3.37 1.86
N ASN A 114 12.15 -3.83 2.09
CA ASN A 114 11.54 -4.95 1.34
C ASN A 114 11.38 -4.65 -0.16
N PHE A 115 11.51 -3.39 -0.56
CA PHE A 115 11.45 -2.91 -1.93
C PHE A 115 12.81 -2.35 -2.41
N GLY A 116 13.88 -2.51 -1.63
CA GLY A 116 15.22 -1.97 -1.95
C GLY A 116 15.38 -0.46 -1.70
N CYS A 117 14.49 0.15 -0.91
CA CYS A 117 14.44 1.59 -0.67
C CYS A 117 14.56 1.93 0.82
N ASN A 118 15.78 1.98 1.34
CA ASN A 118 16.04 2.24 2.76
C ASN A 118 15.55 3.63 3.20
N GLY A 119 14.92 3.69 4.37
CA GLY A 119 14.38 4.91 4.95
C GLY A 119 13.06 5.36 4.34
N PHE A 120 12.32 4.43 3.74
CA PHE A 120 10.96 4.65 3.26
C PHE A 120 9.98 3.72 3.96
N LEU A 121 8.71 4.11 4.01
CA LEU A 121 7.59 3.25 4.38
C LEU A 121 6.57 3.21 3.24
N ARG A 122 5.97 2.03 3.04
CA ARG A 122 4.78 1.87 2.20
C ARG A 122 3.53 1.84 3.06
N LEU A 123 2.63 2.80 2.85
CA LEU A 123 1.36 2.93 3.55
C LEU A 123 0.19 2.64 2.59
N SER A 124 -0.77 1.84 3.03
CA SER A 124 -1.98 1.52 2.27
C SER A 124 -3.07 2.57 2.50
N CYS A 125 -3.65 3.09 1.42
CA CYS A 125 -4.82 4.00 1.46
C CYS A 125 -6.14 3.24 1.25
N ALA A 126 -6.13 1.92 1.48
CA ALA A 126 -7.29 1.07 1.21
C ALA A 126 -8.40 1.16 2.28
N ASN A 127 -8.06 1.63 3.48
CA ASN A 127 -8.95 1.75 4.63
C ASN A 127 -9.91 2.96 4.53
N SER A 128 -10.79 3.13 5.51
CA SER A 128 -11.68 4.28 5.59
C SER A 128 -10.90 5.59 5.79
N GLU A 129 -11.45 6.72 5.37
CA GLU A 129 -10.81 8.03 5.60
C GLU A 129 -10.59 8.30 7.10
N GLU A 130 -11.51 7.87 7.96
CA GLU A 130 -11.42 8.00 9.41
C GLU A 130 -10.18 7.27 9.96
N GLU A 131 -9.96 6.02 9.56
CA GLU A 131 -8.77 5.27 9.97
C GLU A 131 -7.47 5.87 9.44
N LEU A 132 -7.48 6.44 8.22
CA LEU A 132 -6.30 7.11 7.65
C LEU A 132 -5.95 8.39 8.41
N ARG A 133 -6.96 9.16 8.85
CA ARG A 133 -6.78 10.34 9.70
C ARG A 133 -6.23 9.97 11.06
N GLU A 134 -6.79 8.94 11.68
CA GLU A 134 -6.32 8.43 12.97
C GLU A 134 -4.88 7.91 12.87
N ALA A 135 -4.56 7.15 11.81
CA ALA A 135 -3.19 6.67 11.57
C ALA A 135 -2.20 7.84 11.41
N ALA A 136 -2.55 8.87 10.64
CA ALA A 136 -1.71 10.06 10.51
C ALA A 136 -1.51 10.78 11.87
N ASN A 137 -2.56 10.89 12.67
CA ASN A 137 -2.48 11.49 14.00
C ASN A 137 -1.54 10.71 14.93
N ARG A 138 -1.69 9.38 14.97
CA ARG A 138 -0.82 8.50 15.76
C ARG A 138 0.64 8.54 15.31
N ILE A 139 0.91 8.57 14.01
CA ILE A 139 2.27 8.73 13.48
C ILE A 139 2.87 10.06 13.92
N LYS A 140 2.07 11.13 13.90
CA LYS A 140 2.50 12.46 14.33
C LYS A 140 2.85 12.47 15.82
N GLU A 141 1.93 12.01 16.66
CA GLU A 141 2.12 11.93 18.12
C GLU A 141 3.32 11.06 18.49
N PHE A 142 3.50 9.93 17.80
CA PHE A 142 4.67 9.06 17.96
C PHE A 142 5.98 9.78 17.64
N ILE A 143 6.08 10.51 16.53
CA ILE A 143 7.32 11.23 16.22
C ILE A 143 7.56 12.39 17.19
N GLU A 144 6.48 13.06 17.64
CA GLU A 144 6.57 14.17 18.60
C GLU A 144 6.95 13.73 20.01
N SER A 145 6.65 12.49 20.43
CA SER A 145 7.03 11.96 21.75
C SER A 145 8.53 11.71 21.92
N TYR A 146 9.29 11.71 20.82
CA TYR A 146 10.75 11.52 20.79
C TYR A 146 11.55 12.83 20.63
N LYS A 147 10.88 13.97 20.56
CA LYS A 147 11.52 15.30 20.57
C LYS A 147 11.91 15.74 21.97
#